data_AF-A0ABD0SJ78-F1
#
_entry.id   AF-A0ABD0SJ78-F1
#
_cell.length_a   1.000
_cell.length_b   1.000
_cell.length_c   1.000
_cell.angle_alpha   90.00
_cell.angle_beta   90.00
_cell.angle_gamma   90.00
#
_symmetry.space_group_name_H-M   'P 1'
#
loop_
_entity.id
_entity.type
_entity.pdbx_description
1 polymer ?
#
loop_
_entity_poly.entity_id
_entity_poly.type
_entity_poly.pdbx_seq_one_letter_code
_entity_poly.pdbx_strand_id
1 'polypeptide(L)'
;MSTSTSTLSSPRLTAMSTKELQRGLIPEVMQEPFRKRTITPVLPYFQACLFATILEDSITEMRIIVDCNSHLGLAKALVDMDHYRALKYSIAQPLVKDELDGIDASRLGCIEYKINKLDADRKGLQEALLEMYLDLTVHNTFHALASHVHSIVDKFDHYNFLVEEEAKNRVNRRELRRQLRQRQNQIKSVFYDTDSMIEDLKSQCEDAVLNAEVRSRYALNWQRARVEQNAQLIKSKENGPCQVIEFYKQKTDHEQRVHTEVELLTTIAINETLQKVESWMDKYDTDMEAIDIRIQRMKNKHISTLERRQGLEEKLEKHAQLIKQWLDFKEARENARLYREKMNNAAIVVQAWWRGLLVRNQLGPYKPLPKKRGQKGAAEKKKK
;
A
#
# COMPACT_ATOMS: atom_id res chain seq x y z
N MET A 1 -21.56 -28.23 -9.74
CA MET A 1 -22.25 -29.52 -9.70
C MET A 1 -21.59 -30.43 -10.72
N SER A 2 -20.84 -31.42 -10.20
CA SER A 2 -20.72 -32.84 -10.62
C SER A 2 -21.24 -33.20 -12.02
N THR A 3 -20.58 -33.97 -12.90
CA THR A 3 -19.63 -35.11 -12.77
C THR A 3 -18.83 -35.24 -14.09
N SER A 4 -17.50 -35.39 -14.09
CA SER A 4 -16.77 -36.68 -14.17
C SER A 4 -17.15 -37.50 -15.42
N THR A 5 -16.28 -37.62 -16.43
CA THR A 5 -15.42 -38.80 -16.54
C THR A 5 -14.01 -38.50 -17.07
N SER A 6 -13.05 -39.01 -16.32
CA SER A 6 -11.64 -39.19 -16.61
C SER A 6 -11.39 -40.40 -17.52
N THR A 7 -10.37 -40.32 -18.39
CA THR A 7 -9.34 -41.37 -18.51
C THR A 7 -8.06 -40.79 -19.12
N LEU A 8 -6.99 -40.85 -18.32
CA LEU A 8 -5.59 -40.64 -18.71
C LEU A 8 -5.07 -41.88 -19.46
N SER A 9 -4.22 -41.68 -20.47
CA SER A 9 -2.89 -42.35 -20.58
C SER A 9 -2.08 -41.79 -21.76
N SER A 10 -0.87 -41.31 -21.46
CA SER A 10 0.25 -41.07 -22.40
C SER A 10 0.94 -42.41 -22.75
N PRO A 11 2.06 -42.49 -23.52
CA PRO A 11 2.67 -41.55 -24.48
C PRO A 11 3.13 -42.21 -25.82
N ARG A 12 3.39 -41.35 -26.82
CA ARG A 12 4.52 -41.36 -27.79
C ARG A 12 5.14 -42.73 -28.18
N LEU A 13 4.86 -43.20 -29.40
CA LEU A 13 5.78 -44.04 -30.19
C LEU A 13 5.50 -43.84 -31.69
N THR A 14 6.61 -43.63 -32.41
CA THR A 14 6.82 -43.48 -33.85
C THR A 14 6.09 -44.54 -34.69
N ALA A 15 5.16 -44.11 -35.55
CA ALA A 15 4.63 -44.93 -36.64
C ALA A 15 5.43 -44.68 -37.92
N MET A 16 6.54 -45.41 -38.07
CA MET A 16 7.19 -45.58 -39.36
C MET A 16 6.37 -46.56 -40.23
N SER A 17 6.00 -46.08 -41.41
CA SER A 17 6.00 -46.81 -42.68
C SER A 17 5.72 -48.32 -42.64
N THR A 18 4.45 -48.69 -42.80
CA THR A 18 4.01 -50.02 -43.26
C THR A 18 4.27 -50.23 -44.76
N LYS A 19 5.51 -49.95 -45.21
CA LYS A 19 6.01 -50.27 -46.55
C LYS A 19 7.40 -50.94 -46.56
N GLU A 20 7.94 -51.32 -45.40
CA GLU A 20 9.24 -52.01 -45.31
C GLU A 20 9.16 -53.49 -44.88
N LEU A 21 7.98 -54.11 -44.90
CA LEU A 21 7.79 -55.52 -44.52
C LEU A 21 7.25 -56.42 -45.66
N GLN A 22 7.58 -56.08 -46.92
CA GLN A 22 7.35 -56.94 -48.09
C GLN A 22 8.52 -56.92 -49.10
N ARG A 23 9.77 -56.80 -48.61
CA ARG A 23 11.00 -57.07 -49.40
C ARG A 23 11.89 -58.12 -48.75
N GLY A 24 11.27 -59.17 -48.23
CA GLY A 24 11.97 -60.32 -47.70
C GLY A 24 11.13 -61.56 -47.99
N LEU A 25 11.15 -62.00 -49.24
CA LEU A 25 10.87 -63.36 -49.70
C LEU A 25 10.96 -63.30 -51.25
N ILE A 26 12.18 -63.18 -51.77
CA ILE A 26 12.46 -63.63 -53.13
C ILE A 26 12.70 -65.13 -52.99
N PRO A 27 11.93 -65.98 -53.68
CA PRO A 27 12.08 -67.43 -53.56
C PRO A 27 13.45 -67.83 -54.12
N GLU A 28 14.22 -68.45 -53.24
CA GLU A 28 15.46 -69.18 -53.47
C GLU A 28 15.15 -70.41 -54.35
N VAL A 29 14.82 -70.16 -55.61
CA VAL A 29 14.69 -71.20 -56.64
C VAL A 29 16.03 -71.32 -57.31
N MET A 30 16.81 -72.25 -56.77
CA MET A 30 17.75 -73.11 -57.47
C MET A 30 18.19 -72.61 -58.86
N GLN A 31 19.13 -71.67 -58.86
CA GLN A 31 20.20 -71.74 -59.85
C GLN A 31 21.35 -72.48 -59.18
N GLU A 32 21.25 -73.82 -59.21
CA GLU A 32 22.43 -74.67 -59.31
C GLU A 32 23.45 -73.94 -60.19
N PRO A 33 24.69 -73.70 -59.74
CA PRO A 33 25.71 -73.19 -60.63
C PRO A 33 25.89 -74.30 -61.65
N PHE A 34 25.23 -74.17 -62.81
CA PHE A 34 25.60 -74.89 -64.00
C PHE A 34 27.06 -74.53 -64.19
N ARG A 35 27.90 -75.44 -63.69
CA ARG A 35 29.32 -75.52 -63.90
C ARG A 35 29.43 -75.63 -65.41
N LYS A 36 29.36 -74.50 -66.11
CA LYS A 36 29.92 -74.35 -67.43
C LYS A 36 31.37 -74.72 -67.17
N ARG A 37 31.69 -76.00 -67.36
CA ARG A 37 33.02 -76.40 -67.76
C ARG A 37 33.26 -75.48 -68.95
N THR A 38 33.97 -74.38 -68.72
CA THR A 38 34.68 -73.69 -69.77
C THR A 38 35.72 -74.70 -70.21
N ILE A 39 35.26 -75.67 -71.01
CA ILE A 39 36.11 -76.39 -71.93
C ILE A 39 36.63 -75.23 -72.77
N THR A 40 37.82 -74.74 -72.42
CA THR A 40 38.56 -73.84 -73.30
C THR A 40 38.58 -74.59 -74.63
N PRO A 41 37.91 -74.08 -75.67
CA PRO A 41 37.80 -74.81 -76.91
C PRO A 41 39.20 -74.85 -77.53
N VAL A 42 39.92 -75.93 -77.23
CA VAL A 42 41.24 -76.19 -77.79
C VAL A 42 40.99 -76.66 -79.20
N LEU A 43 41.40 -75.86 -80.16
CA LEU A 43 41.37 -76.22 -81.56
C LEU A 43 42.42 -77.32 -81.81
N PRO A 44 42.11 -78.34 -82.62
CA PRO A 44 43.12 -79.26 -83.13
C PRO A 44 44.31 -78.48 -83.71
N TYR A 45 45.54 -78.87 -83.38
CA TYR A 45 46.77 -78.14 -83.73
C TYR A 45 46.82 -77.70 -85.20
N PHE A 46 46.49 -78.61 -86.13
CA PHE A 46 46.46 -78.28 -87.55
C PHE A 46 45.45 -77.17 -87.91
N GLN A 47 44.27 -77.18 -87.28
CA GLN A 47 43.27 -76.12 -87.47
C GLN A 47 43.72 -74.80 -86.84
N ALA A 48 44.29 -74.84 -85.63
CA ALA A 48 44.84 -73.66 -84.96
C ALA A 48 45.96 -73.00 -85.80
N CYS A 49 46.88 -73.79 -86.36
CA CYS A 49 47.93 -73.29 -87.24
C CYS A 49 47.36 -72.70 -88.54
N LEU A 50 46.37 -73.33 -89.18
CA LEU A 50 45.72 -72.79 -90.37
C LEU A 50 45.02 -71.44 -90.09
N PHE A 51 44.33 -71.32 -88.96
CA PHE A 51 43.74 -70.05 -88.57
C PHE A 51 44.81 -69.01 -88.22
N ALA A 52 45.89 -69.41 -87.56
CA ALA A 52 47.01 -68.52 -87.26
C ALA A 52 47.66 -67.96 -88.53
N THR A 53 47.87 -68.76 -89.58
CA THR A 53 48.43 -68.26 -90.85
C THR A 53 47.48 -67.27 -91.53
N ILE A 54 46.17 -67.54 -91.51
CA ILE A 54 45.18 -66.60 -92.06
C ILE A 54 45.18 -65.29 -91.27
N LEU A 55 45.34 -65.35 -89.95
CA LEU A 55 45.41 -64.17 -89.10
C LEU A 55 46.70 -63.40 -89.29
N GLU A 56 47.82 -64.08 -89.47
CA GLU A 56 49.11 -63.46 -89.79
C GLU A 56 49.03 -62.70 -91.11
N ASP A 57 48.45 -63.31 -92.13
CA ASP A 57 48.17 -62.68 -93.42
C ASP A 57 47.24 -61.47 -93.22
N SER A 58 46.14 -61.62 -92.47
CA SER A 58 45.17 -60.55 -92.22
C SER A 58 45.78 -59.37 -91.45
N ILE A 59 46.61 -59.63 -90.44
CA ILE A 59 47.33 -58.61 -89.67
C ILE A 59 48.33 -57.89 -90.58
N THR A 60 49.04 -58.64 -91.43
CA THR A 60 50.00 -58.09 -92.39
C THR A 60 49.31 -57.22 -93.43
N GLU A 61 48.19 -57.68 -94.00
CA GLU A 61 47.35 -56.92 -94.92
C GLU A 61 46.82 -55.63 -94.28
N MET A 62 46.29 -55.69 -93.05
CA MET A 62 45.87 -54.49 -92.32
C MET A 62 47.01 -53.50 -92.12
N ARG A 63 48.22 -53.98 -91.79
CA ARG A 63 49.40 -53.14 -91.64
C ARG A 63 49.79 -52.47 -92.96
N ILE A 64 49.81 -53.24 -94.05
CA ILE A 64 50.07 -52.72 -95.40
C ILE A 64 49.03 -51.65 -95.78
N ILE A 65 47.74 -51.89 -95.51
CA ILE A 65 46.67 -50.93 -95.79
C ILE A 65 46.89 -49.61 -95.04
N VAL A 66 47.36 -49.66 -93.79
CA VAL A 66 47.69 -48.46 -93.00
C VAL A 66 48.88 -47.73 -93.60
N ASP A 67 49.96 -48.45 -93.89
CA ASP A 67 51.22 -47.85 -94.37
C ASP A 67 51.09 -47.30 -95.79
N CYS A 68 50.23 -47.90 -96.63
CA CYS A 68 49.95 -47.44 -98.00
C CYS A 68 48.95 -46.27 -98.05
N ASN A 69 48.17 -46.01 -96.99
CA ASN A 69 47.19 -44.92 -96.99
C ASN A 69 47.81 -43.60 -96.50
N SER A 70 48.77 -43.08 -97.28
CA SER A 70 49.51 -41.86 -96.94
C SER A 70 48.60 -40.64 -96.76
N HIS A 71 47.48 -40.57 -97.49
CA HIS A 71 46.51 -39.48 -97.36
C HIS A 71 45.80 -39.51 -95.99
N LEU A 72 45.33 -40.68 -95.55
CA LEU A 72 44.70 -40.82 -94.22
C LEU A 72 45.73 -40.64 -93.09
N GLY A 73 46.96 -41.12 -93.28
CA GLY A 73 48.06 -40.90 -92.34
C GLY A 73 48.40 -39.43 -92.16
N LEU A 74 48.48 -38.66 -93.25
CA LEU A 74 48.68 -37.20 -93.20
C LEU A 74 47.48 -36.50 -92.53
N ALA A 75 46.26 -36.90 -92.85
CA ALA A 75 45.07 -36.32 -92.24
C ALA A 75 45.00 -36.60 -90.72
N LYS A 76 45.37 -37.81 -90.28
CA LYS A 76 45.49 -38.15 -88.85
C LYS A 76 46.60 -37.35 -88.18
N ALA A 77 47.76 -37.22 -88.84
CA ALA A 77 48.86 -36.42 -88.32
C ALA A 77 48.47 -34.96 -88.13
N LEU A 78 47.69 -34.39 -89.06
CA LEU A 78 47.15 -33.03 -88.98
C LEU A 78 46.18 -32.86 -87.79
N VAL A 79 45.29 -33.83 -87.57
CA VAL A 79 44.38 -33.85 -86.41
C VAL A 79 45.16 -33.95 -85.10
N ASP A 80 46.18 -34.80 -85.04
CA ASP A 80 46.99 -34.99 -83.83
C ASP A 80 48.10 -33.94 -83.66
N MET A 81 48.17 -32.89 -84.50
CA MET A 81 49.26 -31.91 -84.46
C MET A 81 49.40 -31.24 -83.10
N ASP A 82 48.29 -30.91 -82.46
CA ASP A 82 48.32 -30.27 -81.15
C ASP A 82 48.80 -31.24 -80.06
N HIS A 83 48.44 -32.52 -80.18
CA HIS A 83 48.98 -33.57 -79.32
C HIS A 83 50.50 -33.77 -79.54
N TYR A 84 50.96 -33.82 -80.78
CA TYR A 84 52.40 -33.93 -81.09
C TYR A 84 53.20 -32.70 -80.66
N ARG A 85 52.62 -31.50 -80.77
CA ARG A 85 53.21 -30.27 -80.24
C ARG A 85 53.32 -30.32 -78.72
N ALA A 86 52.26 -30.75 -78.02
CA ALA A 86 52.28 -30.92 -76.58
C ALA A 86 53.37 -31.91 -76.14
N LEU A 87 53.52 -33.03 -76.86
CA LEU A 87 54.56 -34.03 -76.61
C LEU A 87 55.97 -33.46 -76.84
N LYS A 88 56.17 -32.73 -77.95
CA LYS A 88 57.47 -32.10 -78.29
C LYS A 88 57.91 -31.08 -77.24
N TYR A 89 56.97 -30.34 -76.66
CA TYR A 89 57.25 -29.31 -75.65
C TYR A 89 57.08 -29.79 -74.19
N SER A 90 56.95 -31.11 -73.97
CA SER A 90 56.82 -31.72 -72.62
C SER A 90 55.68 -31.14 -71.77
N ILE A 91 54.57 -30.76 -72.42
CA ILE A 91 53.36 -30.30 -71.72
C ILE A 91 52.70 -31.51 -71.06
N ALA A 92 52.44 -31.41 -69.74
CA ALA A 92 51.81 -32.48 -68.97
C ALA A 92 50.41 -32.78 -69.53
N GLN A 93 50.18 -34.04 -69.90
CA GLN A 93 48.88 -34.49 -70.39
C GLN A 93 47.99 -34.93 -69.22
N PRO A 94 46.67 -34.72 -69.29
CA PRO A 94 45.75 -35.14 -68.24
C PRO A 94 45.83 -36.66 -68.02
N LEU A 95 45.95 -37.07 -66.74
CA LEU A 95 46.11 -38.47 -66.31
C LEU A 95 44.90 -39.36 -66.62
N VAL A 96 43.72 -38.76 -66.75
CA VAL A 96 42.48 -39.45 -67.10
C VAL A 96 41.85 -38.64 -68.22
N LYS A 97 41.91 -39.15 -69.44
CA LYS A 97 41.03 -38.67 -70.50
C LYS A 97 39.70 -39.37 -70.29
N ASP A 98 38.67 -38.62 -69.90
CA ASP A 98 37.30 -39.09 -70.08
C ASP A 98 37.14 -39.48 -71.56
N GLU A 99 36.62 -40.68 -71.84
CA GLU A 99 36.48 -41.21 -73.21
C GLU A 99 35.61 -40.29 -74.09
N LEU A 100 34.85 -39.38 -73.46
CA LEU A 100 33.99 -38.40 -74.09
C LEU A 100 34.60 -36.98 -74.11
N ASP A 101 35.79 -36.76 -73.54
CA ASP A 101 36.42 -35.44 -73.50
C ASP A 101 36.85 -34.99 -74.90
N GLY A 102 36.36 -33.82 -75.32
CA GLY A 102 36.56 -33.29 -76.68
C GLY A 102 35.61 -33.82 -77.76
N ILE A 103 34.70 -34.76 -77.44
CA ILE A 103 33.67 -35.23 -78.37
C ILE A 103 32.43 -34.34 -78.22
N ASP A 104 32.29 -33.37 -79.12
CA ASP A 104 31.09 -32.54 -79.19
C ASP A 104 29.96 -33.31 -79.91
N ALA A 105 28.88 -33.62 -79.19
CA ALA A 105 27.71 -34.34 -79.70
C ALA A 105 27.06 -33.66 -80.92
N SER A 106 27.26 -32.35 -81.09
CA SER A 106 26.77 -31.59 -82.25
C SER A 106 27.70 -31.69 -83.48
N ARG A 107 28.95 -32.11 -83.29
CA ARG A 107 30.02 -32.17 -84.32
C ARG A 107 30.50 -33.59 -84.62
N LEU A 108 29.74 -34.63 -84.25
CA LEU A 108 30.00 -36.05 -84.58
C LEU A 108 30.19 -36.32 -86.09
N GLY A 109 29.76 -35.41 -86.96
CA GLY A 109 29.97 -35.51 -88.41
C GLY A 109 31.33 -35.01 -88.91
N CYS A 110 32.15 -34.39 -88.05
CA CYS A 110 33.42 -33.80 -88.46
C CYS A 110 34.45 -34.86 -88.90
N ILE A 111 35.33 -34.47 -89.82
CA ILE A 111 36.36 -35.35 -90.37
C ILE A 111 37.31 -35.84 -89.26
N GLU A 112 37.63 -34.96 -88.31
CA GLU A 112 38.47 -35.25 -87.15
C GLU A 112 37.93 -36.40 -86.29
N TYR A 113 36.66 -36.35 -85.89
CA TYR A 113 36.03 -37.43 -85.12
C TYR A 113 35.99 -38.75 -85.91
N LYS A 114 35.63 -38.69 -87.21
CA LYS A 114 35.59 -39.89 -88.06
C LYS A 114 36.96 -40.55 -88.20
N ILE A 115 38.02 -39.74 -88.35
CA ILE A 115 39.40 -40.21 -88.42
C ILE A 115 39.84 -40.81 -87.09
N ASN A 116 39.55 -40.16 -85.96
CA ASN A 116 39.91 -40.65 -84.62
C ASN A 116 39.17 -41.93 -84.26
N LYS A 117 37.88 -42.00 -84.58
CA LYS A 117 37.06 -43.21 -84.38
C LYS A 117 37.58 -44.37 -85.25
N LEU A 118 37.81 -44.13 -86.55
CA LEU A 118 38.34 -45.15 -87.44
C LEU A 118 39.71 -45.65 -86.95
N ASP A 119 40.58 -44.75 -86.50
CA ASP A 119 41.88 -45.11 -85.93
C ASP A 119 41.75 -45.96 -84.66
N ALA A 120 40.80 -45.64 -83.78
CA ALA A 120 40.52 -46.40 -82.56
C ALA A 120 39.91 -47.78 -82.87
N ASP A 121 38.89 -47.85 -83.72
CA ASP A 121 38.23 -49.10 -84.15
C ASP A 121 39.25 -50.03 -84.82
N ARG A 122 40.13 -49.46 -85.67
CA ARG A 122 41.20 -50.21 -86.33
C ARG A 122 42.22 -50.75 -85.33
N LYS A 123 42.72 -49.92 -84.42
CA LYS A 123 43.67 -50.35 -83.37
C LYS A 123 43.06 -51.45 -82.51
N GLY A 124 41.81 -51.29 -82.08
CA GLY A 124 41.10 -52.32 -81.30
C GLY A 124 40.96 -53.63 -82.07
N LEU A 125 40.61 -53.59 -83.36
CA LEU A 125 40.55 -54.80 -84.20
C LEU A 125 41.93 -55.44 -84.37
N GLN A 126 42.97 -54.63 -84.59
CA GLN A 126 44.34 -55.12 -84.72
C GLN A 126 44.84 -55.77 -83.43
N GLU A 127 44.58 -55.16 -82.28
CA GLU A 127 44.88 -55.71 -80.95
C GLU A 127 44.14 -57.04 -80.74
N ALA A 128 42.84 -57.09 -81.03
CA ALA A 128 42.04 -58.32 -80.89
C ALA A 128 42.55 -59.45 -81.79
N LEU A 129 42.92 -59.14 -83.04
CA LEU A 129 43.46 -60.13 -83.98
C LEU A 129 44.87 -60.58 -83.60
N LEU A 130 45.72 -59.69 -83.09
CA LEU A 130 47.08 -60.01 -82.64
C LEU A 130 47.06 -60.86 -81.37
N GLU A 131 46.21 -60.51 -80.39
CA GLU A 131 45.99 -61.32 -79.19
C GLU A 131 45.42 -62.70 -79.55
N MET A 132 44.48 -62.77 -80.51
CA MET A 132 43.97 -64.05 -80.99
C MET A 132 45.02 -64.88 -81.74
N TYR A 133 45.87 -64.25 -82.55
CA TYR A 133 46.99 -64.92 -83.22
C TYR A 133 47.97 -65.52 -82.19
N LEU A 134 48.32 -64.76 -81.14
CA LEU A 134 49.15 -65.25 -80.04
C LEU A 134 48.48 -66.40 -79.29
N ASP A 135 47.18 -66.29 -79.01
CA ASP A 135 46.43 -67.32 -78.29
C ASP A 135 46.32 -68.63 -79.09
N LEU A 136 46.15 -68.55 -80.41
CA LEU A 136 46.10 -69.71 -81.31
C LEU A 136 47.47 -70.36 -81.51
N THR A 137 48.54 -69.57 -81.63
CA THR A 137 49.91 -70.09 -81.85
C THR A 137 50.50 -70.73 -80.60
N VAL A 138 50.23 -70.17 -79.41
CA VAL A 138 50.82 -70.65 -78.15
C VAL A 138 49.94 -71.68 -77.45
N HIS A 139 48.62 -71.46 -77.40
CA HIS A 139 47.71 -72.24 -76.57
C HIS A 139 46.69 -73.06 -77.38
N ASN A 140 46.63 -72.87 -78.71
CA ASN A 140 45.60 -73.43 -79.59
C ASN A 140 44.17 -73.07 -79.14
N THR A 141 43.99 -71.89 -78.54
CA THR A 141 42.70 -71.38 -78.06
C THR A 141 42.35 -70.03 -78.67
N PHE A 142 41.07 -69.65 -78.60
CA PHE A 142 40.57 -68.33 -79.02
C PHE A 142 39.94 -67.56 -77.85
N HIS A 143 40.40 -67.81 -76.62
CA HIS A 143 39.88 -67.17 -75.42
C HIS A 143 40.06 -65.65 -75.48
N ALA A 144 41.18 -65.16 -76.03
CA ALA A 144 41.41 -63.74 -76.22
C ALA A 144 40.27 -63.05 -77.01
N LEU A 145 39.85 -63.63 -78.14
CA LEU A 145 38.72 -63.12 -78.92
C LEU A 145 37.41 -63.19 -78.14
N ALA A 146 37.15 -64.32 -77.47
CA ALA A 146 35.95 -64.47 -76.65
C ALA A 146 35.89 -63.39 -75.56
N SER A 147 36.98 -63.14 -74.85
CA SER A 147 37.09 -62.09 -73.84
C SER A 147 36.85 -60.69 -74.42
N HIS A 148 37.41 -60.39 -75.61
CA HIS A 148 37.20 -59.12 -76.28
C HIS A 148 35.72 -58.91 -76.66
N VAL A 149 35.07 -59.94 -77.21
CA VAL A 149 33.63 -59.90 -77.53
C VAL A 149 32.77 -59.71 -76.28
N HIS A 150 33.07 -60.43 -75.19
CA HIS A 150 32.32 -60.25 -73.92
C HIS A 150 32.50 -58.83 -73.38
N SER A 151 33.71 -58.27 -73.42
CA SER A 151 33.93 -56.87 -73.02
C SER A 151 33.10 -55.88 -73.85
N ILE A 152 32.95 -56.10 -75.16
CA ILE A 152 32.10 -55.27 -76.02
C ILE A 152 30.63 -55.39 -75.62
N VAL A 153 30.15 -56.61 -75.36
CA VAL A 153 28.77 -56.86 -74.92
C VAL A 153 28.51 -56.19 -73.56
N ASP A 154 29.41 -56.35 -72.59
CA ASP A 154 29.30 -55.73 -71.26
C ASP A 154 29.26 -54.19 -71.35
N LYS A 155 30.08 -53.60 -72.24
CA LYS A 155 30.03 -52.15 -72.50
C LYS A 155 28.68 -51.73 -73.08
N PHE A 156 28.13 -52.50 -74.02
CA PHE A 156 26.83 -52.21 -74.61
C PHE A 156 25.69 -52.29 -73.58
N ASP A 157 25.71 -53.32 -72.73
CA ASP A 157 24.74 -53.46 -71.64
C ASP A 157 24.86 -52.33 -70.62
N HIS A 158 26.08 -51.91 -70.29
CA HIS A 158 26.31 -50.74 -69.44
C HIS A 158 25.76 -49.45 -70.06
N TYR A 159 25.97 -49.22 -71.36
CA TYR A 159 25.40 -48.06 -72.05
C TYR A 159 23.86 -48.08 -72.06
N ASN A 160 23.24 -49.24 -72.30
CA ASN A 160 21.78 -49.37 -72.22
C ASN A 160 21.26 -49.07 -70.82
N PHE A 161 21.92 -49.59 -69.78
CA PHE A 161 21.60 -49.28 -68.39
C PHE A 161 21.69 -47.78 -68.11
N LEU A 162 22.77 -47.11 -68.54
CA LEU A 162 22.94 -45.67 -68.39
C LEU A 162 21.83 -44.87 -69.09
N VAL A 163 21.42 -45.27 -70.29
CA VAL A 163 20.33 -44.63 -71.04
C VAL A 163 19.00 -44.75 -70.29
N GLU A 164 18.68 -45.93 -69.77
CA GLU A 164 17.46 -46.13 -68.98
C GLU A 164 17.47 -45.31 -67.70
N GLU A 165 18.61 -45.27 -67.00
CA GLU A 165 18.75 -44.53 -65.76
C GLU A 165 18.70 -43.01 -65.99
N GLU A 166 19.27 -42.53 -67.09
CA GLU A 166 19.16 -41.14 -67.54
C GLU A 166 17.70 -40.76 -67.80
N ALA A 167 16.95 -41.63 -68.50
CA ALA A 167 15.53 -41.42 -68.77
C ALA A 167 14.69 -41.36 -67.49
N LYS A 168 14.93 -42.26 -66.52
CA LYS A 168 14.31 -42.23 -65.19
C LYS A 168 14.66 -40.93 -64.46
N ASN A 169 15.93 -40.53 -64.48
CA ASN A 169 16.39 -39.30 -63.86
C ASN A 169 15.76 -38.05 -64.50
N ARG A 170 15.54 -38.02 -65.82
CA ARG A 170 14.79 -36.94 -66.49
C ARG A 170 13.36 -36.84 -65.98
N VAL A 171 12.67 -37.96 -65.81
CA VAL A 171 11.30 -37.98 -65.27
C VAL A 171 11.30 -37.50 -63.81
N ASN A 172 12.18 -38.05 -62.97
CA ASN A 172 12.31 -37.65 -61.56
C ASN A 172 12.61 -36.16 -61.42
N ARG A 173 13.53 -35.61 -62.22
CA ARG A 173 13.83 -34.17 -62.22
C ARG A 173 12.62 -33.32 -62.60
N ARG A 174 11.81 -33.75 -63.59
CA ARG A 174 10.59 -33.04 -63.97
C ARG A 174 9.56 -33.05 -62.84
N GLU A 175 9.38 -34.19 -62.20
CA GLU A 175 8.42 -34.35 -61.10
C GLU A 175 8.86 -33.55 -59.86
N LEU A 176 10.13 -33.62 -59.46
CA LEU A 176 10.68 -32.81 -58.37
C LEU A 176 10.53 -31.31 -58.64
N ARG A 177 10.79 -30.85 -59.88
CA ARG A 177 10.54 -29.45 -60.27
C ARG A 177 9.07 -29.08 -60.17
N ARG A 178 8.15 -29.98 -60.51
CA ARG A 178 6.70 -29.77 -60.38
C ARG A 178 6.30 -29.64 -58.92
N GLN A 179 6.77 -30.54 -58.07
CA GLN A 179 6.52 -30.51 -56.63
C GLN A 179 7.07 -29.22 -55.99
N LEU A 180 8.27 -28.79 -56.39
CA LEU A 180 8.87 -27.56 -55.88
C LEU A 180 8.03 -26.33 -56.23
N ARG A 181 7.53 -26.23 -57.47
CA ARG A 181 6.58 -25.16 -57.85
C ARG A 181 5.27 -25.23 -57.06
N GLN A 182 4.72 -26.42 -56.89
CA GLN A 182 3.49 -26.61 -56.12
C GLN A 182 3.68 -26.18 -54.65
N ARG A 183 4.78 -26.58 -54.03
CA ARG A 183 5.14 -26.16 -52.66
C ARG A 183 5.34 -24.66 -52.55
N GLN A 184 6.02 -24.04 -53.52
CA GLN A 184 6.16 -22.57 -53.55
C GLN A 184 4.81 -21.86 -53.66
N ASN A 185 3.90 -22.35 -54.50
CA ASN A 185 2.56 -21.76 -54.62
C ASN A 185 1.73 -21.98 -53.34
N GLN A 186 1.82 -23.15 -52.71
CA GLN A 186 1.17 -23.41 -51.42
C GLN A 186 1.67 -22.47 -50.33
N ILE A 187 3.00 -22.30 -50.23
CA ILE A 187 3.61 -21.36 -49.25
C ILE A 187 3.11 -19.93 -49.50
N LYS A 188 3.06 -19.48 -50.77
CA LYS A 188 2.53 -18.15 -51.11
C LYS A 188 1.06 -18.01 -50.72
N SER A 189 0.21 -19.00 -51.01
CA SER A 189 -1.20 -18.98 -50.63
C SER A 189 -1.36 -18.87 -49.12
N VAL A 190 -0.68 -19.74 -48.36
CA VAL A 190 -0.73 -19.71 -46.90
C VAL A 190 -0.24 -18.37 -46.37
N PHE A 191 0.83 -17.81 -46.95
CA PHE A 191 1.34 -16.51 -46.57
C PHE A 191 0.29 -15.40 -46.75
N TYR A 192 -0.39 -15.35 -47.91
CA TYR A 192 -1.47 -14.39 -48.15
C TYR A 192 -2.66 -14.59 -47.20
N ASP A 193 -3.07 -15.84 -46.96
CA ASP A 193 -4.17 -16.15 -46.05
C ASP A 193 -3.82 -15.74 -44.61
N THR A 194 -2.57 -15.99 -44.17
CA THR A 194 -2.10 -15.58 -42.85
C THR A 194 -1.97 -14.06 -42.73
N ASP A 195 -1.50 -13.37 -43.77
CA ASP A 195 -1.39 -11.91 -43.77
C ASP A 195 -2.78 -11.26 -43.70
N SER A 196 -3.75 -11.78 -44.47
CA SER A 196 -5.14 -11.33 -44.40
C SER A 196 -5.72 -11.55 -42.99
N MET A 197 -5.47 -12.71 -42.38
CA MET A 197 -5.91 -12.99 -41.01
C MET A 197 -5.26 -12.04 -39.99
N ILE A 198 -3.98 -11.69 -40.19
CA ILE A 198 -3.28 -10.73 -39.34
C ILE A 198 -3.91 -9.34 -39.46
N GLU A 199 -4.28 -8.90 -40.68
CA GLU A 199 -4.96 -7.62 -40.90
C GLU A 199 -6.34 -7.59 -40.22
N ASP A 200 -7.14 -8.65 -40.37
CA ASP A 200 -8.44 -8.78 -39.72
C ASP A 200 -8.32 -8.73 -38.19
N LEU A 201 -7.35 -9.47 -37.63
CA LEU A 201 -7.08 -9.46 -36.19
C LEU A 201 -6.60 -8.10 -35.68
N LYS A 202 -5.80 -7.37 -36.47
CA LYS A 202 -5.38 -6.00 -36.14
C LYS A 202 -6.59 -5.07 -36.09
N SER A 203 -7.46 -5.11 -37.10
CA SER A 203 -8.69 -4.31 -37.12
C SER A 203 -9.58 -4.62 -35.92
N GLN A 204 -9.76 -5.90 -35.57
CA GLN A 204 -10.53 -6.30 -34.39
C GLN A 204 -9.92 -5.78 -33.08
N CYS A 205 -8.58 -5.78 -32.97
CA CYS A 205 -7.90 -5.22 -31.80
C CYS A 205 -8.10 -3.70 -31.71
N GLU A 206 -7.97 -2.98 -32.81
CA GLU A 206 -8.19 -1.53 -32.89
C GLU A 206 -9.63 -1.17 -32.51
N ASP A 207 -10.61 -1.89 -33.07
CA ASP A 207 -12.04 -1.73 -32.74
C ASP A 207 -12.32 -2.02 -31.26
N ALA A 208 -11.71 -3.07 -30.70
CA ALA A 208 -11.86 -3.41 -29.28
C ALA A 208 -11.30 -2.31 -28.37
N VAL A 209 -10.14 -1.74 -28.73
CA VAL A 209 -9.54 -0.60 -28.01
C VAL A 209 -10.44 0.63 -28.07
N LEU A 210 -10.91 0.99 -29.27
CA LEU A 210 -11.82 2.12 -29.45
C LEU A 210 -13.11 1.95 -28.65
N ASN A 211 -13.71 0.74 -28.69
CA ASN A 211 -14.92 0.43 -27.94
C ASN A 211 -14.70 0.50 -26.42
N ALA A 212 -13.57 -0.02 -25.94
CA ALA A 212 -13.20 0.10 -24.53
C ALA A 212 -13.05 1.57 -24.09
N GLU A 213 -12.42 2.41 -24.92
CA GLU A 213 -12.27 3.83 -24.65
C GLU A 213 -13.63 4.56 -24.63
N VAL A 214 -14.49 4.31 -25.61
CA VAL A 214 -15.84 4.89 -25.67
C VAL A 214 -16.66 4.49 -24.45
N ARG A 215 -16.65 3.20 -24.06
CA ARG A 215 -17.33 2.71 -22.86
C ARG A 215 -16.78 3.35 -21.58
N SER A 216 -15.46 3.51 -21.47
CA SER A 216 -14.82 4.15 -20.33
C SER A 216 -15.24 5.63 -20.21
N ARG A 217 -15.20 6.37 -21.32
CA ARG A 217 -15.69 7.77 -21.37
C ARG A 217 -17.17 7.86 -21.00
N TYR A 218 -18.00 6.96 -21.51
CA TYR A 218 -19.42 6.91 -21.18
C TYR A 218 -19.64 6.68 -19.67
N ALA A 219 -18.97 5.69 -19.09
CA ALA A 219 -19.08 5.36 -17.67
C ALA A 219 -18.61 6.53 -16.77
N LEU A 220 -17.49 7.18 -17.13
CA LEU A 220 -16.98 8.35 -16.42
C LEU A 220 -17.97 9.54 -16.48
N ASN A 221 -18.48 9.85 -17.67
CA ASN A 221 -19.45 10.93 -17.84
C ASN A 221 -20.75 10.64 -17.11
N TRP A 222 -21.23 9.41 -17.15
CA TRP A 222 -22.42 8.97 -16.41
C TRP A 222 -22.21 9.13 -14.90
N GLN A 223 -21.08 8.65 -14.37
CA GLN A 223 -20.77 8.76 -12.95
C GLN A 223 -20.63 10.23 -12.53
N ARG A 224 -19.97 11.06 -13.34
CA ARG A 224 -19.85 12.50 -13.10
C ARG A 224 -21.22 13.18 -13.03
N ALA A 225 -22.09 12.93 -14.01
CA ALA A 225 -23.44 13.49 -14.03
C ALA A 225 -24.26 13.04 -12.81
N ARG A 226 -24.12 11.77 -12.40
CA ARG A 226 -24.78 11.24 -11.19
C ARG A 226 -24.27 11.91 -9.91
N VAL A 227 -22.96 12.11 -9.78
CA VAL A 227 -22.37 12.81 -8.62
C VAL A 227 -22.86 14.27 -8.58
N GLU A 228 -22.87 14.95 -9.72
CA GLU A 228 -23.35 16.33 -9.82
C GLU A 228 -24.84 16.42 -9.46
N GLN A 229 -25.67 15.52 -9.99
CA GLN A 229 -27.09 15.45 -9.64
C GLN A 229 -27.31 15.21 -8.14
N ASN A 230 -26.56 14.28 -7.53
CA ASN A 230 -26.65 14.01 -6.10
C ASN A 230 -26.21 15.21 -5.26
N ALA A 231 -25.11 15.87 -5.64
CA ALA A 231 -24.64 17.08 -4.95
C ALA A 231 -25.70 18.20 -4.98
N GLN A 232 -26.35 18.41 -6.13
CA GLN A 232 -27.44 19.38 -6.26
C GLN A 232 -28.67 18.98 -5.42
N LEU A 233 -29.02 17.69 -5.39
CA LEU A 233 -30.15 17.20 -4.60
C LEU A 233 -29.89 17.35 -3.10
N ILE A 234 -28.67 17.03 -2.64
CA ILE A 234 -28.25 17.25 -1.25
C ILE A 234 -28.34 18.74 -0.93
N LYS A 235 -27.71 19.59 -1.74
CA LYS A 235 -27.74 21.04 -1.56
C LYS A 235 -29.17 21.58 -1.49
N SER A 236 -30.05 21.15 -2.38
CA SER A 236 -31.46 21.57 -2.38
C SER A 236 -32.20 21.12 -1.12
N LYS A 237 -31.99 19.89 -0.66
CA LYS A 237 -32.61 19.36 0.56
C LYS A 237 -32.07 20.00 1.83
N GLU A 238 -30.77 20.31 1.88
CA GLU A 238 -30.10 20.90 3.04
C GLU A 238 -30.33 22.41 3.15
N ASN A 239 -30.52 23.12 2.04
CA ASN A 239 -30.64 24.59 2.06
C ASN A 239 -31.80 25.08 2.95
N GLY A 240 -32.96 24.42 2.93
CA GLY A 240 -34.10 24.78 3.78
C GLY A 240 -33.77 24.65 5.28
N PRO A 241 -33.40 23.46 5.77
CA PRO A 241 -32.94 23.27 7.15
C PRO A 241 -31.77 24.18 7.54
N CYS A 242 -30.78 24.40 6.67
CA CYS A 242 -29.66 25.31 6.93
C CYS A 242 -30.13 26.74 7.19
N GLN A 243 -31.06 27.27 6.37
CA GLN A 243 -31.63 28.60 6.57
C GLN A 243 -32.42 28.69 7.88
N VAL A 244 -33.17 27.65 8.24
CA VAL A 244 -33.91 27.60 9.51
C VAL A 244 -32.95 27.56 10.70
N ILE A 245 -31.89 26.75 10.64
CA ILE A 245 -30.84 26.69 11.67
C ILE A 245 -30.17 28.07 11.82
N GLU A 246 -29.84 28.73 10.71
CA GLU A 246 -29.21 30.04 10.73
C GLU A 246 -30.14 31.11 11.32
N PHE A 247 -31.43 31.09 10.97
CA PHE A 247 -32.44 31.96 11.57
C PHE A 247 -32.53 31.79 13.09
N TYR A 248 -32.62 30.55 13.59
CA TYR A 248 -32.70 30.31 15.03
C TYR A 248 -31.38 30.63 15.75
N LYS A 249 -30.22 30.41 15.12
CA LYS A 249 -28.93 30.87 15.67
C LYS A 249 -28.93 32.37 15.89
N GLN A 250 -29.31 33.15 14.89
CA GLN A 250 -29.39 34.62 15.01
C GLN A 250 -30.39 35.05 16.10
N LYS A 251 -31.53 34.36 16.21
CA LYS A 251 -32.52 34.63 17.25
C LYS A 251 -31.98 34.33 18.64
N THR A 252 -31.33 33.18 18.84
CA THR A 252 -30.69 32.82 20.11
C THR A 252 -29.59 33.80 20.49
N ASP A 253 -28.75 34.21 19.54
CA ASP A 253 -27.71 35.22 19.78
C ASP A 253 -28.32 36.56 20.23
N HIS A 254 -29.45 36.96 19.64
CA HIS A 254 -30.17 38.16 20.05
C HIS A 254 -30.79 38.02 21.45
N GLU A 255 -31.48 36.92 21.73
CA GLU A 255 -32.04 36.63 23.05
C GLU A 255 -30.95 36.61 24.13
N GLN A 256 -29.79 36.03 23.84
CA GLN A 256 -28.65 36.02 24.76
C GLN A 256 -28.17 37.44 25.06
N ARG A 257 -28.04 38.32 24.05
CA ARG A 257 -27.66 39.73 24.27
C ARG A 257 -28.67 40.45 25.15
N VAL A 258 -29.96 40.35 24.83
CA VAL A 258 -31.04 40.98 25.62
C VAL A 258 -31.02 40.45 27.05
N HIS A 259 -30.85 39.13 27.23
CA HIS A 259 -30.75 38.52 28.55
C HIS A 259 -29.58 39.11 29.35
N THR A 260 -28.38 39.22 28.77
CA THR A 260 -27.23 39.82 29.46
C THR A 260 -27.46 41.30 29.84
N GLU A 261 -28.18 42.06 29.01
CA GLU A 261 -28.54 43.44 29.33
C GLU A 261 -29.55 43.52 30.48
N VAL A 262 -30.57 42.65 30.48
CA VAL A 262 -31.55 42.55 31.57
C VAL A 262 -30.89 42.13 32.87
N GLU A 263 -29.99 41.14 32.84
CA GLU A 263 -29.22 40.73 34.01
C GLU A 263 -28.36 41.88 34.56
N LEU A 264 -27.70 42.64 33.68
CA LEU A 264 -26.92 43.82 34.06
C LEU A 264 -27.80 44.88 34.74
N LEU A 265 -28.93 45.25 34.13
CA LEU A 265 -29.88 46.22 34.70
C LEU A 265 -30.44 45.76 36.04
N THR A 266 -30.77 44.47 36.15
CA THR A 266 -31.26 43.87 37.40
C THR A 266 -30.19 43.93 38.48
N THR A 267 -28.93 43.64 38.12
CA THR A 267 -27.78 43.74 39.04
C THR A 267 -27.56 45.18 39.50
N ILE A 268 -27.66 46.16 38.61
CA ILE A 268 -27.58 47.59 38.97
C ILE A 268 -28.69 47.94 39.96
N ALA A 269 -29.95 47.57 39.68
CA ALA A 269 -31.08 47.86 40.56
C ALA A 269 -30.94 47.19 41.94
N ILE A 270 -30.48 45.94 41.99
CA ILE A 270 -30.15 45.25 43.24
C ILE A 270 -29.09 46.04 44.01
N ASN A 271 -27.99 46.45 43.37
CA ASN A 271 -26.94 47.23 44.03
C ASN A 271 -27.43 48.59 44.53
N GLU A 272 -28.24 49.31 43.75
CA GLU A 272 -28.85 50.57 44.19
C GLU A 272 -29.77 50.38 45.40
N THR A 273 -30.56 49.30 45.42
CA THR A 273 -31.41 49.00 46.58
C THR A 273 -30.60 48.61 47.81
N LEU A 274 -29.53 47.82 47.65
CA LEU A 274 -28.61 47.50 48.73
C LEU A 274 -27.94 48.75 49.30
N GLN A 275 -27.47 49.67 48.44
CA GLN A 275 -26.92 50.95 48.88
C GLN A 275 -27.94 51.80 49.65
N LYS A 276 -29.20 51.82 49.22
CA LYS A 276 -30.28 52.49 49.96
C LYS A 276 -30.48 51.85 51.34
N VAL A 277 -30.54 50.52 51.41
CA VAL A 277 -30.65 49.79 52.68
C VAL A 277 -29.47 50.12 53.61
N GLU A 278 -28.24 50.08 53.09
CA GLU A 278 -27.02 50.44 53.84
C GLU A 278 -27.10 51.87 54.37
N SER A 279 -27.49 52.85 53.53
CA SER A 279 -27.68 54.24 53.99
C SER A 279 -28.77 54.41 55.07
N TRP A 280 -29.82 53.59 55.02
CA TRP A 280 -30.87 53.56 56.06
C TRP A 280 -30.40 52.89 57.34
N MET A 281 -29.57 51.85 57.24
CA MET A 281 -28.92 51.22 58.38
C MET A 281 -27.98 52.21 59.07
N ASP A 282 -27.08 52.85 58.34
CA ASP A 282 -26.17 53.87 58.86
C ASP A 282 -26.91 55.00 59.57
N LYS A 283 -28.02 55.45 58.97
CA LYS A 283 -28.90 56.47 59.57
C LYS A 283 -29.53 55.95 60.86
N TYR A 284 -30.08 54.73 60.87
CA TYR A 284 -30.71 54.15 62.05
C TYR A 284 -29.71 53.99 63.19
N ASP A 285 -28.51 53.49 62.91
CA ASP A 285 -27.43 53.36 63.88
C ASP A 285 -27.03 54.73 64.45
N THR A 286 -26.86 55.74 63.57
CA THR A 286 -26.57 57.12 64.00
C THR A 286 -27.69 57.71 64.88
N ASP A 287 -28.95 57.52 64.50
CA ASP A 287 -30.11 58.00 65.25
C ASP A 287 -30.24 57.26 66.60
N MET A 288 -29.96 55.95 66.63
CA MET A 288 -29.96 55.13 67.85
C MET A 288 -28.85 55.59 68.81
N GLU A 289 -27.62 55.76 68.31
CA GLU A 289 -26.51 56.30 69.10
C GLU A 289 -26.85 57.69 69.66
N ALA A 290 -27.46 58.56 68.86
CA ALA A 290 -27.88 59.89 69.32
C ALA A 290 -28.95 59.83 70.43
N ILE A 291 -29.90 58.90 70.32
CA ILE A 291 -30.91 58.64 71.36
C ILE A 291 -30.26 58.07 72.62
N ASP A 292 -29.37 57.10 72.49
CA ASP A 292 -28.67 56.50 73.63
C ASP A 292 -27.81 57.53 74.37
N ILE A 293 -27.07 58.38 73.64
CA ILE A 293 -26.33 59.50 74.24
C ILE A 293 -27.28 60.46 74.97
N ARG A 294 -28.49 60.70 74.44
CA ARG A 294 -29.50 61.55 75.08
C ARG A 294 -30.04 60.89 76.35
N ILE A 295 -30.33 59.59 76.32
CA ILE A 295 -30.77 58.81 77.49
C ILE A 295 -29.69 58.85 78.56
N GLN A 296 -28.42 58.62 78.21
CA GLN A 296 -27.29 58.69 79.14
C GLN A 296 -27.15 60.08 79.77
N ARG A 297 -27.25 61.15 78.97
CA ARG A 297 -27.28 62.53 79.51
C ARG A 297 -28.41 62.75 80.50
N MET A 298 -29.62 62.26 80.19
CA MET A 298 -30.78 62.39 81.07
C MET A 298 -30.65 61.54 82.35
N LYS A 299 -30.13 60.32 82.26
CA LYS A 299 -29.81 59.46 83.41
C LYS A 299 -28.80 60.14 84.32
N ASN A 300 -27.69 60.65 83.78
CA ASN A 300 -26.68 61.38 84.55
C ASN A 300 -27.28 62.61 85.23
N LYS A 301 -28.11 63.39 84.52
CA LYS A 301 -28.82 64.53 85.10
C LYS A 301 -29.76 64.11 86.24
N HIS A 302 -30.46 62.99 86.10
CA HIS A 302 -31.33 62.44 87.14
C HIS A 302 -30.52 62.01 88.36
N ILE A 303 -29.42 61.26 88.17
CA ILE A 303 -28.50 60.84 89.23
C ILE A 303 -27.95 62.06 89.98
N SER A 304 -27.37 63.06 89.29
CA SER A 304 -26.86 64.26 89.96
C SER A 304 -27.96 65.05 90.70
N THR A 305 -29.19 65.04 90.20
CA THR A 305 -30.33 65.66 90.90
C THR A 305 -30.71 64.88 92.16
N LEU A 306 -30.68 63.55 92.10
CA LEU A 306 -30.98 62.64 93.20
C LEU A 306 -29.90 62.74 94.29
N GLU A 307 -28.61 62.76 93.92
CA GLU A 307 -27.48 63.00 94.84
C GLU A 307 -27.62 64.36 95.53
N ARG A 308 -27.97 65.41 94.77
CA ARG A 308 -28.25 66.74 95.34
C ARG A 308 -29.41 66.71 96.34
N ARG A 309 -30.48 65.95 96.03
CA ARG A 309 -31.63 65.77 96.94
C ARG A 309 -31.22 65.03 98.21
N GLN A 310 -30.51 63.90 98.09
CA GLN A 310 -30.01 63.13 99.23
C GLN A 310 -29.07 63.96 100.12
N GLY A 311 -28.16 64.74 99.52
CA GLY A 311 -27.30 65.65 100.28
C GLY A 311 -28.06 66.77 101.00
N LEU A 312 -29.22 67.20 100.49
CA LEU A 312 -30.11 68.13 101.19
C LEU A 312 -30.92 67.43 102.29
N GLU A 313 -31.40 66.21 102.06
CA GLU A 313 -32.08 65.38 103.06
C GLU A 313 -31.16 65.09 104.26
N GLU A 314 -29.90 64.72 104.01
CA GLU A 314 -28.91 64.47 105.07
C GLU A 314 -28.60 65.75 105.87
N LYS A 315 -28.53 66.91 105.19
CA LYS A 315 -28.42 68.21 105.88
C LYS A 315 -29.66 68.48 106.74
N LEU A 316 -30.87 68.31 106.21
CA LEU A 316 -32.11 68.50 106.95
C LEU A 316 -32.20 67.57 108.16
N GLU A 317 -31.80 66.31 108.03
CA GLU A 317 -31.79 65.35 109.12
C GLU A 317 -30.79 65.76 110.22
N LYS A 318 -29.57 66.19 109.85
CA LYS A 318 -28.60 66.78 110.79
C LYS A 318 -29.17 68.01 111.51
N HIS A 319 -29.85 68.90 110.77
CA HIS A 319 -30.52 70.07 111.36
C HIS A 319 -31.68 69.69 112.28
N ALA A 320 -32.50 68.69 111.92
CA ALA A 320 -33.60 68.21 112.75
C ALA A 320 -33.10 67.56 114.05
N GLN A 321 -32.00 66.79 113.99
CA GLN A 321 -31.34 66.24 115.17
C GLN A 321 -30.82 67.34 116.10
N LEU A 322 -30.19 68.39 115.55
CA LEU A 322 -29.77 69.57 116.33
C LEU A 322 -30.95 70.29 117.00
N ILE A 323 -32.06 70.48 116.27
CA ILE A 323 -33.29 71.08 116.82
C ILE A 323 -33.88 70.22 117.93
N LYS A 324 -33.91 68.90 117.75
CA LYS A 324 -34.41 67.95 118.78
C LYS A 324 -33.56 68.01 120.04
N GLN A 325 -32.23 67.95 119.91
CA GLN A 325 -31.30 68.10 121.04
C GLN A 325 -31.49 69.44 121.77
N TRP A 326 -31.79 70.52 121.03
CA TRP A 326 -32.09 71.83 121.62
C TRP A 326 -33.43 71.86 122.37
N LEU A 327 -34.48 71.22 121.83
CA LEU A 327 -35.78 71.08 122.49
C LEU A 327 -35.69 70.23 123.75
N ASP A 328 -35.02 69.08 123.69
CA ASP A 328 -34.82 68.17 124.83
C ASP A 328 -34.04 68.88 125.96
N PHE A 329 -33.00 69.66 125.60
CA PHE A 329 -32.27 70.49 126.55
C PHE A 329 -33.17 71.55 127.22
N LYS A 330 -34.07 72.17 126.44
CA LYS A 330 -35.00 73.19 126.96
C LYS A 330 -36.06 72.58 127.88
N GLU A 331 -36.60 71.42 127.52
CA GLU A 331 -37.60 70.68 128.28
C GLU A 331 -37.04 70.15 129.61
N ALA A 332 -35.83 69.56 129.58
CA ALA A 332 -35.13 69.14 130.79
C ALA A 332 -34.89 70.30 131.76
N ARG A 333 -34.59 71.49 131.23
CA ARG A 333 -34.40 72.71 132.02
C ARG A 333 -35.69 73.22 132.65
N GLU A 334 -36.82 73.17 131.94
CA GLU A 334 -38.12 73.56 132.51
C GLU A 334 -38.63 72.56 133.55
N ASN A 335 -38.54 71.26 133.29
CA ASN A 335 -38.96 70.24 134.26
C ASN A 335 -38.19 70.34 135.59
N ALA A 336 -36.89 70.68 135.54
CA ALA A 336 -36.10 70.92 136.74
C ALA A 336 -36.54 72.17 137.53
N ARG A 337 -37.05 73.21 136.86
CA ARG A 337 -37.59 74.41 137.49
C ARG A 337 -38.94 74.14 138.15
N LEU A 338 -39.86 73.49 137.42
CA LEU A 338 -41.18 73.12 137.91
C LEU A 338 -41.12 72.18 139.13
N TYR A 339 -40.14 71.27 139.19
CA TYR A 339 -39.93 70.40 140.35
C TYR A 339 -39.56 71.20 141.61
N ARG A 340 -38.70 72.22 141.49
CA ARG A 340 -38.29 73.09 142.62
C ARG A 340 -39.46 73.96 143.13
N GLU A 341 -40.30 74.47 142.22
CA GLU A 341 -41.50 75.23 142.59
C GLU A 341 -42.52 74.36 143.36
N LYS A 342 -42.81 73.15 142.87
CA LYS A 342 -43.74 72.21 143.54
C LYS A 342 -43.25 71.82 144.93
N MET A 343 -41.94 71.61 145.11
CA MET A 343 -41.37 71.25 146.40
C MET A 343 -41.48 72.38 147.44
N ASN A 344 -41.24 73.63 147.03
CA ASN A 344 -41.40 74.80 147.92
C ASN A 344 -42.86 75.04 148.32
N ASN A 345 -43.81 74.90 147.39
CA ASN A 345 -45.23 75.08 147.69
C ASN A 345 -45.76 74.01 148.67
N ALA A 346 -45.33 72.76 148.54
CA ALA A 346 -45.69 71.70 149.48
C ALA A 346 -45.16 71.99 150.91
N ALA A 347 -43.94 72.51 151.03
CA ALA A 347 -43.36 72.90 152.32
C ALA A 347 -44.13 74.04 153.01
N ILE A 348 -44.61 75.03 152.24
CA ILE A 348 -45.39 76.17 152.77
C ILE A 348 -46.77 75.72 153.29
N VAL A 349 -47.45 74.81 152.59
CA VAL A 349 -48.77 74.30 152.99
C VAL A 349 -48.70 73.50 154.30
N VAL A 350 -47.68 72.67 154.47
CA VAL A 350 -47.44 71.92 155.72
C VAL A 350 -47.14 72.87 156.89
N GLN A 351 -46.34 73.93 156.66
CA GLN A 351 -46.05 74.93 157.69
C GLN A 351 -47.28 75.78 158.10
N ALA A 352 -48.19 76.05 157.17
CA ALA A 352 -49.42 76.79 157.45
C ALA A 352 -50.45 75.96 158.25
N TRP A 353 -50.56 74.66 157.95
CA TRP A 353 -51.46 73.75 158.64
C TRP A 353 -51.09 73.55 160.12
N TRP A 354 -49.80 73.39 160.42
CA TRP A 354 -49.31 73.18 161.79
C TRP A 354 -49.46 74.43 162.68
N ARG A 355 -49.30 75.64 162.11
CA ARG A 355 -49.49 76.91 162.84
C ARG A 355 -50.96 77.18 163.20
N GLY A 356 -51.92 76.73 162.38
CA GLY A 356 -53.36 76.88 162.66
C GLY A 356 -53.91 75.94 163.74
N LEU A 357 -53.26 74.79 163.96
CA LEU A 357 -53.67 73.82 164.99
C LEU A 357 -53.26 74.28 166.41
N LEU A 358 -52.12 74.95 166.54
CA LEU A 358 -51.62 75.52 167.81
C LEU A 358 -52.53 76.61 168.41
N VAL A 359 -53.27 77.35 167.57
CA VAL A 359 -54.10 78.48 168.01
C VAL A 359 -55.46 78.05 168.57
N ARG A 360 -56.01 76.89 168.14
CA ARG A 360 -57.38 76.46 168.52
C ARG A 360 -57.47 75.64 169.81
N ASN A 361 -56.37 75.05 170.29
CA ASN A 361 -56.37 74.15 171.46
C ASN A 361 -55.68 74.72 172.72
N GLN A 362 -55.37 76.03 172.78
CA GLN A 362 -54.83 76.72 173.97
C GLN A 362 -53.68 75.96 174.70
N LEU A 363 -52.72 75.42 173.94
CA LEU A 363 -51.49 74.79 174.43
C LEU A 363 -50.28 75.47 173.79
N GLY A 364 -49.38 75.99 174.62
CA GLY A 364 -48.30 76.91 174.23
C GLY A 364 -48.35 78.22 175.06
N PRO A 365 -47.45 79.18 174.82
CA PRO A 365 -46.97 80.15 175.83
C PRO A 365 -47.95 81.31 176.13
N TYR A 366 -49.22 81.02 176.41
CA TYR A 366 -50.28 82.01 176.65
C TYR A 366 -51.27 81.65 177.78
N LYS A 367 -50.79 81.15 178.93
CA LYS A 367 -51.51 81.26 180.23
C LYS A 367 -50.59 81.81 181.33
N PRO A 368 -51.14 82.60 182.27
CA PRO A 368 -50.46 83.74 182.90
C PRO A 368 -49.78 83.36 184.22
N LEU A 369 -48.73 84.07 184.61
CA LEU A 369 -48.36 84.42 186.01
C LEU A 369 -47.18 85.44 186.01
N PRO A 370 -46.90 86.19 187.10
CA PRO A 370 -46.71 87.64 187.06
C PRO A 370 -45.33 88.17 187.53
N LYS A 371 -45.06 89.45 187.19
CA LYS A 371 -44.12 90.46 187.76
C LYS A 371 -42.63 90.06 188.01
N LYS A 372 -41.72 90.67 187.22
CA LYS A 372 -40.91 91.91 187.49
C LYS A 372 -39.44 91.83 187.00
N ARG A 373 -39.01 92.93 186.34
CA ARG A 373 -37.67 93.58 186.30
C ARG A 373 -36.50 92.92 185.53
N GLY A 374 -36.16 93.54 184.39
CA GLY A 374 -34.96 94.38 184.26
C GLY A 374 -33.67 93.81 183.62
N GLN A 375 -33.24 94.44 182.51
CA GLN A 375 -31.87 94.94 182.17
C GLN A 375 -31.33 94.63 180.75
N LYS A 376 -31.12 95.74 180.01
CA LYS A 376 -29.92 96.24 179.29
C LYS A 376 -29.04 95.35 178.37
N GLY A 377 -28.84 95.89 177.15
CA GLY A 377 -27.57 95.95 176.38
C GLY A 377 -27.15 94.67 175.66
N ALA A 378 -26.35 94.63 174.59
CA ALA A 378 -25.69 95.60 173.69
C ALA A 378 -25.02 94.78 172.55
N ALA A 379 -24.76 95.40 171.39
CA ALA A 379 -23.62 95.17 170.45
C ALA A 379 -23.31 93.73 169.92
N GLU A 380 -22.61 93.44 168.82
CA GLU A 380 -22.02 94.13 167.68
C GLU A 380 -21.52 93.05 166.67
N LYS A 381 -21.46 93.42 165.37
CA LYS A 381 -20.40 93.08 164.36
C LYS A 381 -20.15 91.65 163.78
N LYS A 382 -20.26 91.64 162.44
CA LYS A 382 -19.22 91.47 161.37
C LYS A 382 -18.98 90.11 160.66
N LYS A 383 -18.83 90.29 159.32
CA LYS A 383 -18.05 89.57 158.29
C LYS A 383 -18.57 88.17 157.91
N LYS A 384 -18.63 87.76 156.65
CA LYS A 384 -17.90 88.16 155.43
C LYS A 384 -18.77 87.86 154.20
#